data_AF-A0A849GYB2-F1
#
_entry.id   AF-A0A849GYB2-F1
#
_cell.length_a   1.000
_cell.length_b   1.000
_cell.length_c   1.000
_cell.angle_alpha   90.00
_cell.angle_beta   90.00
_cell.angle_gamma   90.00
#
_symmetry.space_group_name_H-M   'P 1'
#
loop_
_entity.id
_entity.type
_entity.pdbx_description
1 polymer ?
#
loop_
_entity_poly.entity_id
_entity_poly.type
_entity_poly.pdbx_seq_one_letter_code
_entity_poly.pdbx_strand_id
1 'polypeptide(L)'
;MFEALTFQLGYNATLVTLGAILLGGAAGVTGTFLYLRKRALVSDAIAHATLPGVGLAFIVMALAGLDGRWLPGLLAGSAVTALAGLLAVQWLTSRTRLSEDAAIGAVLSVFFGFGIVILTVIQTMATGGQAGLEGFLLGSTAGMLFSDAVLIAVGGALVLACVLILRRPMTMVAFDPEFAAANGVRLDRIDLAMMGLVMAVTVVGLKVVGL
;
A
#
# COMPACT_ATOMS: atom_id res chain seq x y z
N MET A 1 0.69 1.52 29.73
CA MET A 1 1.48 2.29 28.74
C MET A 1 2.97 1.93 28.78
N PHE A 2 3.63 1.95 29.95
CA PHE A 2 5.03 1.53 30.08
C PHE A 2 5.29 0.05 29.69
N GLU A 3 4.35 -0.86 29.96
CA GLU A 3 4.47 -2.28 29.57
C GLU A 3 4.52 -2.51 28.05
N ALA A 4 3.94 -1.60 27.25
CA ALA A 4 4.00 -1.67 25.79
C ALA A 4 5.39 -1.26 25.28
N LEU A 5 6.03 -0.34 26.02
CA LEU A 5 7.41 0.10 25.78
C LEU A 5 8.44 -0.96 26.20
N THR A 6 8.12 -1.78 27.22
CA THR A 6 9.00 -2.85 27.72
C THR A 6 8.75 -4.21 27.08
N PHE A 7 7.87 -4.30 26.06
CA PHE A 7 7.51 -5.54 25.36
C PHE A 7 6.92 -6.64 26.28
N GLN A 8 6.20 -6.25 27.33
CA GLN A 8 5.67 -7.19 28.35
C GLN A 8 4.17 -7.50 28.22
N LEU A 9 3.44 -6.95 27.25
CA LEU A 9 2.00 -7.22 27.01
C LEU A 9 1.68 -8.59 26.38
N GLY A 10 2.69 -9.43 26.16
CA GLY A 10 2.55 -10.75 25.52
C GLY A 10 3.15 -10.81 24.11
N TYR A 11 3.34 -12.03 23.62
CA TYR A 11 4.08 -12.32 22.39
C TYR A 11 3.46 -11.70 21.13
N ASN A 12 2.13 -11.78 20.98
CA ASN A 12 1.42 -11.19 19.84
C ASN A 12 1.48 -9.65 19.84
N ALA A 13 1.30 -9.02 21.01
CA ALA A 13 1.36 -7.56 21.14
C ALA A 13 2.75 -7.02 20.78
N THR A 14 3.80 -7.71 21.21
CA THR A 14 5.21 -7.37 20.92
C THR A 14 5.53 -7.47 19.42
N LEU A 15 5.02 -8.50 18.74
CA LEU A 15 5.21 -8.67 17.31
C LEU A 15 4.47 -7.61 16.48
N VAL A 16 3.24 -7.28 16.88
CA VAL A 16 2.46 -6.22 16.23
C VAL A 16 3.13 -4.86 16.42
N THR A 17 3.64 -4.54 17.61
CA THR A 17 4.35 -3.27 17.84
C THR A 17 5.66 -3.20 17.05
N LEU A 18 6.45 -4.27 17.01
CA LEU A 18 7.65 -4.34 16.16
C LEU A 18 7.31 -4.18 14.68
N GLY A 19 6.30 -4.89 14.19
CA GLY A 19 5.84 -4.77 12.80
C GLY A 19 5.36 -3.37 12.47
N ALA A 20 4.61 -2.72 13.35
CA ALA A 20 4.15 -1.34 13.19
C ALA A 20 5.31 -0.33 13.21
N ILE A 21 6.32 -0.51 14.07
CA ILE A 21 7.52 0.33 14.10
C ILE A 21 8.31 0.20 12.79
N LEU A 22 8.52 -1.03 12.32
CA LEU A 22 9.23 -1.29 11.06
C LEU A 22 8.46 -0.72 9.88
N LEU A 23 7.15 -0.95 9.81
CA LEU A 23 6.31 -0.43 8.74
C LEU A 23 6.22 1.10 8.77
N GLY A 24 6.10 1.71 9.94
CA GLY A 24 6.12 3.17 10.10
C GLY A 24 7.47 3.78 9.71
N GLY A 25 8.58 3.12 10.07
CA GLY A 25 9.92 3.50 9.62
C GLY A 25 10.06 3.39 8.10
N ALA A 26 9.58 2.30 7.50
CA ALA A 26 9.55 2.11 6.05
C ALA A 26 8.77 3.25 5.38
N ALA A 27 7.54 3.49 5.82
CA ALA A 27 6.63 4.51 5.31
C ALA A 27 7.24 5.91 5.40
N GLY A 28 7.84 6.26 6.54
CA GLY A 28 8.47 7.56 6.75
C GLY A 28 9.66 7.80 5.80
N VAL A 29 10.53 6.80 5.63
CA VAL A 29 11.68 6.93 4.72
C VAL A 29 11.20 7.01 3.26
N THR A 30 10.30 6.11 2.83
CA THR A 30 9.76 6.14 1.46
C THR A 30 8.99 7.43 1.18
N GLY A 31 8.22 7.92 2.14
CA GLY A 31 7.45 9.16 2.03
C GLY A 31 8.35 10.40 1.90
N THR A 32 9.47 10.43 2.62
CA THR A 32 10.47 11.51 2.50
C THR A 32 11.02 11.60 1.09
N PHE A 33 11.37 10.46 0.48
CA PHE A 33 11.84 10.41 -0.89
C PHE A 33 10.78 10.86 -1.91
N LEU A 34 9.51 10.49 -1.68
CA LEU A 34 8.40 10.91 -2.53
C LEU A 34 8.13 12.42 -2.44
N TYR A 35 8.27 12.98 -1.24
CA TYR A 35 8.15 14.42 -0.98
C TYR A 35 9.24 15.21 -1.70
N LEU A 36 10.51 14.80 -1.58
CA LEU A 36 11.63 15.44 -2.28
C LEU A 36 11.43 15.47 -3.80
N ARG A 37 10.72 14.46 -4.33
CA ARG A 37 10.43 14.33 -5.75
C ARG A 37 9.13 15.02 -6.19
N LYS A 38 8.42 15.70 -5.28
CA LYS A 38 7.11 16.33 -5.53
C LYS A 38 6.04 15.34 -6.02
N ARG A 39 6.15 14.06 -5.63
CA ARG A 39 5.19 12.99 -5.99
C ARG A 39 4.37 12.50 -4.80
N ALA A 40 4.21 13.33 -3.78
CA ALA A 40 3.51 12.97 -2.55
C ALA A 40 2.06 12.51 -2.80
N LEU A 41 1.38 13.05 -3.82
CA LEU A 41 0.01 12.66 -4.18
C LEU A 41 -0.10 11.23 -4.73
N VAL A 42 1.01 10.63 -5.18
CA VAL A 42 1.01 9.25 -5.70
C VAL A 42 0.68 8.24 -4.60
N SER A 43 1.14 8.46 -3.36
CA SER A 43 0.81 7.53 -2.27
C SER A 43 -0.68 7.51 -1.96
N ASP A 44 -1.34 8.66 -2.08
CA ASP A 44 -2.78 8.79 -1.87
C ASP A 44 -3.58 8.06 -2.97
N ALA A 45 -3.21 8.25 -4.24
CA ALA A 45 -3.83 7.52 -5.35
C ALA A 45 -3.62 6.00 -5.24
N ILE A 46 -2.46 5.54 -4.78
CA ILE A 46 -2.21 4.12 -4.57
C ILE A 46 -3.10 3.56 -3.46
N ALA A 47 -3.22 4.26 -2.32
CA ALA A 47 -4.08 3.83 -1.22
C ALA A 47 -5.53 3.64 -1.70
N HIS A 48 -6.09 4.62 -2.39
CA HIS A 48 -7.45 4.53 -2.90
C HIS A 48 -7.62 3.55 -4.07
N ALA A 49 -6.56 3.25 -4.83
CA ALA A 49 -6.58 2.18 -5.82
C ALA A 49 -6.64 0.77 -5.21
N THR A 50 -6.32 0.62 -3.91
CA THR A 50 -6.47 -0.67 -3.22
C THR A 50 -7.94 -1.01 -2.92
N LEU A 51 -8.80 -0.01 -2.67
CA LEU A 51 -10.23 -0.18 -2.34
C LEU A 51 -10.98 -1.11 -3.31
N PRO A 52 -11.02 -0.83 -4.62
CA PRO A 52 -11.70 -1.70 -5.57
C PRO A 52 -11.12 -3.13 -5.60
N GLY A 53 -9.82 -3.29 -5.36
CA GLY A 53 -9.17 -4.59 -5.31
C GLY A 53 -9.58 -5.44 -4.11
N VAL A 54 -9.67 -4.82 -2.93
CA VAL A 54 -10.18 -5.49 -1.72
C VAL A 54 -11.64 -5.91 -1.92
N GLY A 55 -12.47 -5.02 -2.48
CA GLY A 55 -13.89 -5.32 -2.74
C GLY A 55 -14.08 -6.45 -3.76
N LEU A 56 -13.34 -6.43 -4.87
CA LEU A 56 -13.40 -7.49 -5.87
C LEU A 56 -12.90 -8.83 -5.33
N ALA A 57 -11.80 -8.85 -4.57
CA ALA A 57 -11.31 -10.07 -3.94
C ALA A 57 -12.33 -10.66 -2.96
N PHE A 58 -13.01 -9.81 -2.20
CA PHE A 58 -14.09 -10.26 -1.31
C PHE A 58 -15.23 -10.92 -2.10
N ILE A 59 -15.71 -10.28 -3.18
CA ILE A 59 -16.79 -10.85 -4.01
C ILE A 59 -16.36 -12.18 -4.63
N VAL A 60 -15.16 -12.26 -5.21
CA VAL A 60 -14.66 -13.50 -5.83
C VAL A 60 -14.55 -14.64 -4.81
N MET A 61 -14.06 -14.36 -3.61
CA MET A 61 -13.97 -15.39 -2.56
C MET A 61 -15.34 -15.79 -2.00
N ALA A 62 -16.26 -14.83 -1.85
CA ALA A 62 -17.63 -15.09 -1.45
C ALA A 62 -18.37 -15.97 -2.47
N LEU A 63 -18.17 -15.73 -3.78
CA LEU A 63 -18.73 -16.55 -4.85
C LEU A 63 -18.11 -17.95 -4.94
N ALA A 64 -16.83 -18.08 -4.55
CA ALA A 64 -16.11 -19.35 -4.53
C ALA A 64 -16.40 -20.22 -3.29
N GLY A 65 -17.26 -19.76 -2.36
CA GLY A 65 -17.61 -20.50 -1.14
C GLY A 65 -16.47 -20.61 -0.12
N LEU A 66 -15.41 -19.81 -0.28
CA LEU A 66 -14.27 -19.71 0.64
C LEU A 66 -14.57 -18.67 1.72
N ASP A 67 -13.82 -18.71 2.83
CA ASP A 67 -13.83 -17.64 3.82
C ASP A 67 -13.42 -16.32 3.14
N GLY A 68 -14.38 -15.42 2.90
CA GLY A 68 -14.16 -14.10 2.29
C GLY A 68 -13.19 -13.19 3.06
N ARG A 69 -12.71 -13.64 4.22
CA ARG A 69 -11.76 -12.95 5.11
C ARG A 69 -10.32 -13.45 4.95
N TRP A 70 -10.04 -14.31 3.97
CA TRP A 70 -8.68 -14.81 3.78
C TRP A 70 -7.73 -13.67 3.40
N LEU A 71 -6.89 -13.27 4.36
CA LEU A 71 -6.02 -12.10 4.26
C LEU A 71 -5.14 -12.08 3.02
N PRO A 72 -4.46 -13.19 2.66
CA PRO A 72 -3.64 -13.24 1.45
C PRO A 72 -4.45 -12.97 0.19
N GLY A 73 -5.72 -13.38 0.13
CA GLY A 73 -6.62 -13.11 -1.00
C GLY A 73 -6.99 -11.64 -1.11
N LEU A 74 -7.33 -11.00 0.02
CA LEU A 74 -7.64 -9.56 0.05
C LEU A 74 -6.40 -8.71 -0.28
N LEU A 75 -5.23 -9.08 0.25
CA LEU A 75 -3.97 -8.41 -0.06
C LEU A 75 -3.54 -8.63 -1.51
N ALA A 76 -3.80 -9.81 -2.10
CA ALA A 76 -3.53 -10.05 -3.50
C ALA A 76 -4.43 -9.20 -4.40
N GLY A 77 -5.74 -9.14 -4.10
CA GLY A 77 -6.66 -8.29 -4.84
C GLY A 77 -6.29 -6.81 -4.75
N SER A 78 -6.00 -6.33 -3.55
CA SER A 78 -5.55 -4.95 -3.32
C SER A 78 -4.24 -4.65 -4.07
N ALA A 79 -3.27 -5.56 -4.04
CA ALA A 79 -2.01 -5.43 -4.78
C ALA A 79 -2.24 -5.39 -6.30
N VAL A 80 -3.10 -6.24 -6.85
CA VAL A 80 -3.38 -6.25 -8.30
C VAL A 80 -3.98 -4.92 -8.73
N THR A 81 -4.96 -4.41 -7.99
CA THR A 81 -5.64 -3.17 -8.37
C THR A 81 -4.79 -1.93 -8.08
N ALA A 82 -3.98 -1.93 -7.02
CA ALA A 82 -2.98 -0.90 -6.78
C ALA A 82 -1.88 -0.89 -7.85
N LEU A 83 -1.45 -2.06 -8.34
CA LEU A 83 -0.52 -2.16 -9.47
C LEU A 83 -1.15 -1.58 -10.74
N ALA A 84 -2.41 -1.93 -11.00
CA ALA A 84 -3.14 -1.40 -12.14
C ALA A 84 -3.29 0.14 -12.07
N GLY A 85 -3.59 0.67 -10.88
CA GLY A 85 -3.62 2.12 -10.63
C GLY A 85 -2.27 2.78 -10.87
N LEU A 86 -1.19 2.19 -10.34
CA LEU A 86 0.16 2.69 -10.55
C LEU A 86 0.55 2.70 -12.04
N LEU A 87 0.29 1.61 -12.76
CA LEU A 87 0.54 1.51 -14.19
C LEU A 87 -0.33 2.49 -14.98
N ALA A 88 -1.57 2.73 -14.58
CA ALA A 88 -2.44 3.72 -15.20
C ALA A 88 -1.89 5.14 -15.04
N VAL A 89 -1.41 5.51 -13.83
CA VAL A 89 -0.75 6.81 -13.60
C VAL A 89 0.50 6.94 -14.47
N GLN A 90 1.36 5.92 -14.49
CA GLN A 90 2.58 5.94 -15.30
C GLN A 90 2.29 6.00 -16.81
N TRP A 91 1.27 5.28 -17.27
CA TRP A 91 0.87 5.30 -18.68
C TRP A 91 0.31 6.66 -19.08
N LEU A 92 -0.56 7.24 -18.24
CA LEU A 92 -1.16 8.53 -18.51
C LEU A 92 -0.09 9.64 -18.52
N THR A 93 0.81 9.64 -17.56
CA THR A 93 1.91 10.63 -17.49
C THR A 93 2.94 10.50 -18.63
N SER A 94 3.24 9.29 -19.10
CA SER A 94 4.24 9.07 -20.16
C SER A 94 3.70 9.22 -21.58
N ARG A 95 2.40 8.93 -21.80
CA ARG A 95 1.78 8.94 -23.13
C ARG A 95 0.95 10.19 -23.42
N THR A 96 0.56 10.95 -22.41
CA THR A 96 -0.27 12.14 -22.59
C THR A 96 0.45 13.43 -22.17
N ARG A 97 -0.12 14.57 -22.54
CA ARG A 97 0.38 15.90 -22.14
C ARG A 97 -0.18 16.36 -20.77
N LEU A 98 -0.80 15.45 -20.01
CA LEU A 98 -1.33 15.80 -18.69
C LEU A 98 -0.17 16.05 -17.72
N SER A 99 -0.36 17.01 -16.82
CA SER A 99 0.52 17.16 -15.66
C SER A 99 0.42 15.91 -14.78
N GLU A 100 1.51 15.59 -14.09
CA GLU A 100 1.57 14.43 -13.21
C GLU A 100 0.45 14.44 -12.16
N ASP A 101 0.18 15.60 -11.55
CA ASP A 101 -0.90 15.77 -10.58
C ASP A 101 -2.30 15.52 -11.19
N ALA A 102 -2.53 15.93 -12.43
CA ALA A 102 -3.81 15.72 -13.11
C ALA A 102 -4.03 14.22 -13.43
N ALA A 103 -2.96 13.53 -13.83
CA ALA A 103 -3.01 12.09 -14.08
C ALA A 103 -3.30 11.31 -12.79
N ILE A 104 -2.64 11.67 -11.69
CA ILE A 104 -2.87 11.08 -10.36
C ILE A 104 -4.32 11.31 -9.92
N GLY A 105 -4.83 12.55 -10.03
CA GLY A 105 -6.20 12.90 -9.64
C GLY A 105 -7.28 12.18 -10.47
N ALA A 106 -7.03 11.97 -11.76
CA ALA A 106 -7.92 11.21 -12.63
C ALA A 106 -8.00 9.74 -12.21
N VAL A 107 -6.85 9.09 -12.00
CA VAL A 107 -6.81 7.68 -11.55
C VAL A 107 -7.43 7.54 -10.17
N LEU A 108 -7.10 8.42 -9.23
CA LEU A 108 -7.68 8.47 -7.89
C LEU A 108 -9.21 8.48 -7.95
N SER A 109 -9.79 9.44 -8.69
CA SER A 109 -11.24 9.62 -8.78
C SER A 109 -11.95 8.41 -9.37
N VAL A 110 -11.38 7.80 -10.43
CA VAL A 110 -11.96 6.63 -11.10
C VAL A 110 -11.90 5.40 -10.20
N PHE A 111 -10.74 5.10 -9.62
CA PHE A 111 -10.57 3.91 -8.79
C PHE A 111 -11.35 4.02 -7.48
N PHE A 112 -11.38 5.21 -6.87
CA PHE A 112 -12.17 5.45 -5.68
C PHE A 112 -13.66 5.30 -5.96
N GLY A 113 -14.18 5.98 -6.99
CA GLY A 113 -15.59 5.86 -7.38
C GLY A 113 -15.98 4.42 -7.71
N PHE A 114 -15.12 3.70 -8.43
CA PHE A 114 -15.33 2.28 -8.73
C PHE A 114 -15.33 1.41 -7.46
N GLY A 115 -14.41 1.66 -6.54
CA GLY A 115 -14.35 0.99 -5.24
C GLY A 115 -15.61 1.22 -4.41
N ILE A 116 -16.14 2.44 -4.36
CA ILE A 116 -17.39 2.76 -3.67
C ILE A 116 -18.57 2.00 -4.28
N VAL A 117 -18.68 1.94 -5.62
CA VAL A 117 -19.74 1.16 -6.28
C VAL A 117 -19.65 -0.32 -5.89
N ILE A 118 -18.44 -0.90 -5.88
CA ILE A 118 -18.24 -2.29 -5.46
C ILE A 118 -18.64 -2.47 -3.98
N LEU A 119 -18.29 -1.54 -3.11
CA LEU A 119 -18.69 -1.58 -1.70
C LEU A 119 -20.22 -1.51 -1.56
N THR A 120 -20.91 -0.67 -2.32
CA THR A 120 -22.38 -0.63 -2.32
C THR A 120 -22.99 -1.94 -2.79
N VAL A 121 -22.41 -2.59 -3.80
CA VAL A 121 -22.84 -3.93 -4.24
C VAL A 121 -22.65 -4.95 -3.10
N ILE A 122 -21.50 -4.93 -2.41
CA ILE A 122 -21.25 -5.80 -1.26
C ILE A 122 -22.26 -5.55 -0.12
N GLN A 123 -22.61 -4.29 0.14
CA GLN A 123 -23.60 -3.91 1.14
C GLN A 123 -25.01 -4.43 0.83
N THR A 124 -25.36 -4.59 -0.45
CA THR A 124 -26.66 -5.15 -0.87
C THR A 124 -26.65 -6.68 -0.95
N MET A 125 -25.48 -7.33 -0.92
CA MET A 125 -25.37 -8.79 -0.87
C MET A 125 -25.69 -9.33 0.53
N ALA A 126 -26.63 -10.28 0.62
CA ALA A 126 -27.00 -10.98 1.85
C ALA A 126 -25.94 -12.00 2.33
N THR A 127 -24.66 -11.65 2.23
CA THR A 127 -23.55 -12.47 2.72
C THR A 127 -23.14 -11.94 4.10
N GLY A 128 -23.23 -12.77 5.14
CA GLY A 128 -22.95 -12.40 6.55
C GLY A 128 -21.49 -11.99 6.87
N GLY A 129 -20.67 -11.72 5.84
CA GLY A 129 -19.27 -11.34 5.96
C GLY A 129 -19.01 -9.82 6.10
N GLN A 130 -20.04 -8.98 5.93
CA GLN A 130 -19.96 -7.51 5.89
C GLN A 130 -19.25 -6.88 7.11
N ALA A 131 -19.47 -7.42 8.32
CA ALA A 131 -18.98 -6.85 9.58
C ALA A 131 -17.44 -6.82 9.73
N GLY A 132 -16.69 -7.57 8.90
CA GLY A 132 -15.23 -7.60 8.95
C GLY A 132 -14.55 -6.65 7.96
N LEU A 133 -15.25 -6.22 6.91
CA LEU A 133 -14.66 -5.41 5.84
C LEU A 133 -14.43 -3.97 6.31
N GLU A 134 -15.40 -3.37 7.02
CA GLU A 134 -15.25 -2.04 7.61
C GLU A 134 -14.09 -2.00 8.62
N GLY A 135 -13.96 -3.00 9.49
CA GLY A 135 -12.84 -3.10 10.42
C GLY A 135 -11.48 -3.37 9.75
N PHE A 136 -11.47 -3.91 8.53
CA PHE A 136 -10.25 -4.06 7.73
C PHE A 136 -9.87 -2.75 7.02
N LEU A 137 -10.86 -2.04 6.49
CA LEU A 137 -10.67 -0.74 5.83
C LEU A 137 -10.28 0.37 6.80
N LEU A 138 -10.79 0.32 8.05
CA LEU A 138 -10.44 1.24 9.14
C LEU A 138 -9.17 0.82 9.90
N GLY A 139 -8.62 -0.35 9.58
CA GLY A 139 -7.52 -0.97 10.32
C GLY A 139 -7.99 -1.64 11.61
N SER A 140 -7.44 -2.82 11.90
CA SER A 140 -7.72 -3.52 13.17
C SER A 140 -6.48 -4.24 13.67
N THR A 141 -5.72 -3.52 14.48
CA THR A 141 -4.59 -4.09 15.24
C THR A 141 -5.05 -4.99 16.38
N ALA A 142 -6.24 -4.76 16.94
CA ALA A 142 -6.78 -5.53 18.06
C ALA A 142 -7.26 -6.95 17.66
N GLY A 143 -7.72 -7.16 16.42
CA GLY A 143 -8.21 -8.45 15.91
C GLY A 143 -7.19 -9.25 15.11
N MET A 144 -5.91 -8.90 15.20
CA MET A 144 -4.88 -9.41 14.31
C MET A 144 -4.35 -10.78 14.75
N LEU A 145 -4.33 -11.76 13.85
CA LEU A 145 -3.79 -13.08 14.14
C LEU A 145 -2.26 -13.05 14.07
N PHE A 146 -1.61 -14.03 14.70
CA PHE A 146 -0.16 -14.18 14.68
C PHE A 146 0.42 -14.26 13.25
N SER A 147 -0.26 -14.98 12.35
CA SER A 147 0.11 -15.08 10.93
C SER A 147 0.19 -13.72 10.24
N ASP A 148 -0.72 -12.82 10.60
CA ASP A 148 -0.81 -11.49 10.00
C ASP A 148 0.30 -10.59 10.55
N ALA A 149 0.61 -10.72 11.84
CA ALA A 149 1.72 -10.01 12.48
C ALA A 149 3.07 -10.35 11.87
N VAL A 150 3.30 -11.64 11.60
CA VAL A 150 4.52 -12.09 10.91
C VAL A 150 4.56 -11.54 9.49
N LEU A 151 3.45 -11.59 8.74
CA LEU A 151 3.40 -11.08 7.36
C LEU A 151 3.71 -9.58 7.30
N ILE A 152 3.16 -8.79 8.22
CA ILE A 152 3.39 -7.34 8.30
C ILE A 152 4.82 -7.02 8.74
N ALA A 153 5.34 -7.72 9.75
CA ALA A 153 6.70 -7.51 10.22
C ALA A 153 7.74 -7.87 9.14
N VAL A 154 7.57 -9.01 8.47
CA VAL A 154 8.44 -9.44 7.36
C VAL A 154 8.31 -8.50 6.17
N GLY A 155 7.09 -8.09 5.81
CA GLY A 155 6.85 -7.13 4.74
C GLY A 155 7.49 -5.77 5.00
N GLY A 156 7.29 -5.21 6.20
CA GLY A 156 7.91 -3.94 6.61
C GLY A 156 9.44 -4.02 6.64
N ALA A 157 10.01 -5.11 7.15
CA ALA A 157 11.45 -5.36 7.13
C ALA A 157 12.02 -5.47 5.71
N LEU A 158 11.32 -6.18 4.81
CA LEU A 158 11.69 -6.29 3.41
C LEU A 158 11.69 -4.93 2.71
N VAL A 159 10.66 -4.12 2.93
CA VAL A 159 10.60 -2.79 2.33
C VAL A 159 11.73 -1.90 2.86
N LEU A 160 11.96 -1.89 4.17
CA LEU A 160 13.12 -1.18 4.75
C LEU A 160 14.45 -1.64 4.15
N ALA A 161 14.65 -2.95 4.00
CA ALA A 161 15.86 -3.49 3.40
C ALA A 161 16.01 -3.04 1.94
N CYS A 162 14.94 -3.10 1.14
CA CYS A 162 14.96 -2.62 -0.23
C CYS A 162 15.27 -1.12 -0.31
N VAL A 163 14.66 -0.30 0.55
CA VAL A 163 14.94 1.14 0.64
C VAL A 163 16.41 1.39 0.99
N LEU A 164 16.98 0.64 1.94
CA LEU A 164 18.39 0.77 2.31
C LEU A 164 19.34 0.39 1.17
N ILE A 165 19.00 -0.63 0.38
CA ILE A 165 19.79 -1.04 -0.80
C ILE A 165 19.67 0.02 -1.90
N LEU A 166 18.45 0.51 -2.17
CA LEU A 166 18.18 1.49 -3.22
C LEU A 166 18.43 2.95 -2.80
N ARG A 167 18.87 3.20 -1.56
CA ARG A 167 19.07 4.57 -1.04
C ARG A 167 19.99 5.39 -1.93
N ARG A 168 21.08 4.80 -2.44
CA ARG A 168 22.06 5.52 -3.27
C ARG A 168 21.43 6.06 -4.56
N PRO A 169 20.82 5.23 -5.42
CA PRO A 169 20.18 5.74 -6.62
C PRO A 169 18.95 6.62 -6.33
N MET A 170 18.16 6.34 -5.29
CA MET A 170 17.02 7.18 -4.91
C MET A 170 17.46 8.59 -4.48
N THR A 171 18.53 8.72 -3.69
CA THR A 171 19.09 10.02 -3.31
C THR A 171 19.65 10.76 -4.51
N MET A 172 20.40 10.08 -5.39
CA MET A 172 20.94 10.73 -6.60
C MET A 172 19.82 11.31 -7.48
N VAL A 173 18.79 10.52 -7.76
CA VAL A 173 17.65 10.97 -8.59
C VAL A 173 16.81 12.06 -7.88
N ALA A 174 16.73 12.04 -6.55
CA ALA A 174 15.95 13.04 -5.80
C ALA A 174 16.63 14.42 -5.74
N PHE A 175 17.96 14.49 -5.69
CA PHE A 175 18.70 15.75 -5.59
C PHE A 175 19.19 16.28 -6.94
N ASP A 176 19.66 15.39 -7.82
CA ASP A 176 20.20 15.77 -9.14
C ASP A 176 19.87 14.69 -10.20
N PRO A 177 18.70 14.79 -10.85
CA PRO A 177 18.30 13.84 -11.87
C PRO A 177 19.21 13.86 -13.12
N GLU A 178 19.81 15.00 -13.46
CA GLU A 178 20.71 15.13 -14.61
C GLU A 178 22.05 14.44 -14.36
N PHE A 179 22.61 14.63 -13.16
CA PHE A 179 23.79 13.90 -12.72
C PHE A 179 23.54 12.39 -12.62
N ALA A 180 22.37 11.97 -12.15
CA ALA A 180 22.00 10.56 -12.13
C ALA A 180 21.95 9.97 -13.56
N ALA A 181 21.37 10.70 -14.52
CA ALA A 181 21.32 10.31 -15.93
C ALA A 181 22.73 10.15 -16.53
N ALA A 182 23.61 11.13 -16.26
CA ALA A 182 24.99 11.13 -16.74
C ALA A 182 25.82 9.97 -16.17
N ASN A 183 25.52 9.52 -14.95
CA ASN A 183 26.13 8.33 -14.34
C ASN A 183 25.52 6.99 -14.81
N GLY A 184 24.67 7.01 -15.84
CA GLY A 184 24.06 5.80 -16.41
C GLY A 184 22.87 5.26 -15.63
N VAL A 185 22.34 6.01 -14.65
CA VAL A 185 21.12 5.64 -13.93
C VAL A 185 19.90 5.91 -14.80
N ARG A 186 19.07 4.89 -15.01
CA ARG A 186 17.78 5.04 -15.68
C ARG A 186 16.75 5.61 -14.72
N LEU A 187 16.41 6.89 -14.86
CA LEU A 187 15.45 7.58 -13.98
C LEU A 187 14.13 6.82 -13.89
N ASP A 188 13.56 6.40 -15.02
CA ASP A 188 12.28 5.69 -15.07
C ASP A 188 12.24 4.43 -14.19
N ARG A 189 13.38 3.73 -14.07
CA ARG A 189 13.48 2.52 -13.24
C ARG A 189 13.50 2.85 -11.75
N ILE A 190 14.19 3.93 -11.38
CA ILE A 190 14.26 4.37 -9.98
C ILE A 190 12.91 4.92 -9.56
N ASP A 191 12.24 5.67 -10.43
CA ASP A 191 10.89 6.18 -10.21
C ASP A 191 9.89 5.05 -9.99
N LEU A 192 9.92 4.05 -10.87
CA LEU A 192 9.08 2.87 -10.75
C LEU A 192 9.40 2.08 -9.47
N ALA A 193 10.68 1.98 -9.09
CA ALA A 193 11.07 1.35 -7.83
C ALA A 193 10.58 2.13 -6.61
N MET A 194 10.68 3.47 -6.61
CA MET A 194 10.13 4.32 -5.54
C MET A 194 8.63 4.11 -5.40
N MET A 195 7.90 4.16 -6.52
CA MET A 195 6.45 3.94 -6.53
C MET A 195 6.07 2.53 -6.09
N GLY A 196 6.81 1.51 -6.53
CA GLY A 196 6.61 0.12 -6.13
C GLY A 196 6.88 -0.12 -4.65
N LEU A 197 7.88 0.57 -4.06
CA LEU A 197 8.13 0.51 -2.62
C LEU A 197 6.99 1.15 -1.83
N VAL A 198 6.50 2.31 -2.26
CA VAL A 198 5.32 2.94 -1.64
C VAL A 198 4.12 2.03 -1.71
N MET A 199 3.86 1.44 -2.89
CA MET A 199 2.79 0.46 -3.08
C MET A 199 2.92 -0.74 -2.14
N ALA A 200 4.13 -1.28 -1.98
CA ALA A 200 4.38 -2.38 -1.07
C ALA A 200 4.09 -1.99 0.39
N VAL A 201 4.53 -0.80 0.83
CA VAL A 201 4.22 -0.29 2.18
C VAL A 201 2.72 -0.13 2.38
N THR A 202 2.01 0.48 1.42
CA THR A 202 0.56 0.74 1.56
C THR A 202 -0.23 -0.56 1.61
N VAL A 203 0.11 -1.55 0.77
CA VAL A 203 -0.60 -2.84 0.76
C VAL A 203 -0.35 -3.62 2.04
N VAL A 204 0.90 -3.70 2.50
CA VAL A 204 1.25 -4.41 3.75
C VAL A 204 0.67 -3.69 4.98
N GLY A 205 0.64 -2.35 4.94
CA GLY A 205 0.16 -1.50 6.02
C GLY A 205 -1.36 -1.47 6.18
N LEU A 206 -2.12 -1.84 5.15
CA LEU A 206 -3.58 -1.71 5.11
C LEU A 206 -4.26 -2.32 6.33
N LYS A 207 -3.79 -3.48 6.82
CA LYS A 207 -4.40 -4.12 8.01
C LYS A 207 -4.10 -3.39 9.33
N VAL A 208 -2.94 -2.73 9.43
CA VAL A 208 -2.51 -2.01 10.64
C VAL A 208 -3.14 -0.63 10.72
N VAL A 209 -3.10 0.10 9.60
CA VAL A 209 -3.43 1.53 9.54
C VAL A 209 -4.81 1.78 8.95
N GLY A 210 -5.34 0.85 8.16
CA GLY A 210 -6.45 1.12 7.26
C GLY A 210 -5.98 1.82 5.99
N LEU A 211 -6.93 2.41 5.27
CA LEU A 211 -6.70 3.27 4.10
C LEU A 211 -6.23 4.66 4.48
#